data_AF-A0AAJ3HTR9-F1
#
_entry.id   AF-A0AAJ3HTR9-F1
#
_cell.length_a   1.000
_cell.length_b   1.000
_cell.length_c   1.000
_cell.angle_alpha   90.00
_cell.angle_beta   90.00
_cell.angle_gamma   90.00
#
_symmetry.space_group_name_H-M   'P 1'
#
loop_
_entity.id
_entity.type
_entity.pdbx_description
1 polymer ?
#
loop_
_entity_poly.entity_id
_entity_poly.type
_entity_poly.pdbx_seq_one_letter_code
_entity_poly.pdbx_strand_id
1 'polypeptide(L)'
;MNTEFRVRLNLLSEELESFYFQGFVTEDDEYRKNKEIKQKIVQFILEMKKHHEQSLIDDAFTLLFHHTGCHIDCEILDEIMSPVIEQNIITLELIDKNLKENSPMARWF
;
A
#
# COMPACT_ATOMS: atom_id res chain seq x y z
N MET A 1 20.21 -9.78 -3.44
CA MET A 1 18.76 -10.03 -3.33
C MET A 1 18.09 -8.93 -2.51
N ASN A 2 18.42 -8.75 -1.23
CA ASN A 2 17.84 -7.68 -0.39
C ASN A 2 18.02 -6.26 -0.98
N THR A 3 19.17 -5.93 -1.58
CA THR A 3 19.40 -4.63 -2.25
C THR A 3 18.46 -4.39 -3.44
N GLU A 4 18.18 -5.41 -4.24
CA GLU A 4 17.29 -5.29 -5.40
C GLU A 4 15.84 -5.07 -4.96
N PHE A 5 15.40 -5.79 -3.93
CA PHE A 5 14.06 -5.60 -3.36
C PHE A 5 13.91 -4.22 -2.72
N ARG A 6 14.94 -3.71 -2.04
CA ARG A 6 14.96 -2.32 -1.53
C ARG A 6 14.84 -1.30 -2.66
N VAL A 7 15.58 -1.50 -3.76
CA VAL A 7 15.46 -0.62 -4.93
C VAL A 7 14.05 -0.66 -5.50
N ARG A 8 13.44 -1.84 -5.63
CA ARG A 8 12.05 -1.97 -6.09
C ARG A 8 11.05 -1.28 -5.18
N LEU A 9 11.20 -1.40 -3.86
CA LEU A 9 10.34 -0.71 -2.90
C LEU A 9 10.50 0.81 -2.99
N ASN A 10 11.74 1.31 -3.14
CA ASN A 10 11.98 2.74 -3.33
C ASN A 10 11.33 3.25 -4.62
N LEU A 11 11.41 2.51 -5.73
CA LEU A 11 10.74 2.88 -6.97
C LEU A 11 9.21 2.93 -6.82
N LEU A 12 8.61 2.02 -6.05
CA LEU A 12 7.18 2.07 -5.73
C LEU A 12 6.82 3.29 -4.88
N SER A 13 7.68 3.65 -3.92
CA SER A 13 7.53 4.86 -3.12
C SER A 13 7.56 6.11 -4.00
N GLU A 14 8.54 6.21 -4.89
CA GLU A 14 8.67 7.33 -5.84
C GLU A 14 7.48 7.40 -6.82
N GLU A 15 6.97 6.27 -7.31
CA GLU A 15 5.78 6.22 -8.19
C GLU A 15 4.55 6.75 -7.43
N LEU A 16 4.39 6.36 -6.16
CA LEU A 16 3.26 6.76 -5.32
C LEU A 16 3.33 8.23 -4.87
N GLU A 17 4.52 8.74 -4.55
CA GLU A 17 4.72 10.16 -4.29
C GLU A 17 4.44 11.00 -5.53
N SER A 18 4.95 10.55 -6.69
CA SER A 18 4.76 11.25 -7.96
C SER A 18 3.29 11.28 -8.40
N PHE A 19 2.50 10.24 -8.07
CA PHE A 19 1.07 10.17 -8.37
C PHE A 19 0.31 11.40 -7.86
N TYR A 20 0.59 11.89 -6.65
CA TYR A 20 -0.11 13.04 -6.07
C TYR A 20 0.21 14.39 -6.75
N PHE A 21 1.22 14.43 -7.62
CA PHE A 21 1.56 15.60 -8.42
C PHE A 21 1.08 15.48 -9.87
N GLN A 22 0.46 14.35 -10.25
CA GLN A 22 -0.08 14.15 -11.58
C GLN A 22 -1.44 14.83 -11.73
N GLY A 23 -1.65 15.47 -12.88
CA GLY A 23 -2.98 15.93 -13.29
C GLY A 23 -3.70 14.81 -14.02
N PHE A 24 -4.84 14.38 -13.52
CA PHE A 24 -5.71 13.40 -14.17
C PHE A 24 -6.82 14.10 -14.95
N VAL A 25 -7.21 13.51 -16.08
CA VAL A 25 -8.30 14.03 -16.92
C VAL A 25 -9.65 13.73 -16.27
N THR A 26 -9.76 12.59 -15.57
CA THR A 26 -10.97 12.13 -14.89
C THR A 26 -10.63 11.52 -13.53
N GLU A 27 -11.61 11.53 -12.62
CA GLU A 27 -11.51 10.85 -11.32
C GLU A 27 -11.34 9.32 -11.48
N ASP A 28 -11.93 8.74 -12.54
CA ASP A 28 -11.76 7.31 -12.87
C ASP A 28 -10.31 6.98 -13.22
N ASP A 29 -9.62 7.85 -13.97
CA ASP A 29 -8.21 7.66 -14.32
C ASP A 29 -7.31 7.76 -13.07
N GLU A 30 -7.61 8.73 -12.19
CA GLU A 30 -6.95 8.89 -10.90
C GLU A 30 -7.14 7.64 -10.02
N TYR A 31 -8.38 7.19 -9.86
CA TYR A 31 -8.73 5.99 -9.11
C TYR A 31 -7.98 4.76 -9.64
N ARG A 32 -8.01 4.54 -10.96
CA ARG A 32 -7.34 3.40 -11.60
C ARG A 32 -5.84 3.43 -11.37
N LYS A 33 -5.22 4.61 -11.50
CA LYS A 33 -3.77 4.75 -11.32
C LYS A 33 -3.35 4.56 -9.86
N ASN A 34 -4.09 5.14 -8.92
CA ASN A 34 -3.87 4.93 -7.49
C ASN A 34 -3.95 3.44 -7.13
N LYS A 35 -5.02 2.77 -7.59
CA LYS A 35 -5.23 1.34 -7.40
C LYS A 35 -4.11 0.50 -7.99
N GLU A 36 -3.67 0.80 -9.22
CA GLU A 36 -2.58 0.09 -9.89
C GLU A 36 -1.29 0.13 -9.04
N ILE A 37 -0.90 1.31 -8.55
CA ILE A 37 0.33 1.48 -7.75
C ILE A 37 0.21 0.71 -6.43
N LYS A 38 -0.92 0.86 -5.71
CA LYS A 38 -1.15 0.16 -4.44
C LYS A 38 -1.22 -1.36 -4.62
N GLN A 39 -1.78 -1.84 -5.73
CA GLN A 39 -1.75 -3.27 -6.08
C GLN A 39 -0.33 -3.79 -6.28
N LYS A 40 0.57 -3.01 -6.92
CA LYS A 40 1.98 -3.40 -7.04
C LYS A 40 2.66 -3.55 -5.68
N ILE A 41 2.33 -2.68 -4.72
CA ILE A 41 2.83 -2.78 -3.34
C ILE A 41 2.33 -4.06 -2.67
N VAL A 42 1.05 -4.41 -2.82
CA VAL A 42 0.52 -5.68 -2.31
C VAL A 42 1.22 -6.88 -2.95
N GLN A 43 1.44 -6.88 -4.27
CA GLN A 43 2.18 -7.95 -4.95
C GLN A 43 3.62 -8.06 -4.43
N PHE A 44 4.27 -6.93 -4.15
CA PHE A 44 5.58 -6.90 -3.53
C PHE A 44 5.56 -7.55 -2.13
N ILE A 45 4.58 -7.26 -1.28
CA ILE A 45 4.42 -7.90 0.04
C ILE A 45 4.30 -9.44 -0.11
N LEU A 46 3.46 -9.89 -1.04
CA LEU A 46 3.27 -11.32 -1.30
C LEU A 46 4.56 -12.00 -1.78
N GLU A 47 5.37 -11.31 -2.58
CA GLU A 47 6.69 -11.78 -3.01
C GLU A 47 7.65 -11.85 -1.82
N MET A 48 7.74 -10.80 -1.00
CA MET A 48 8.65 -10.75 0.15
C MET A 48 8.32 -11.83 1.19
N LYS A 49 7.03 -12.19 1.32
CA LYS A 49 6.61 -13.32 2.14
C LYS A 49 7.26 -14.64 1.72
N LYS A 50 7.38 -14.89 0.40
CA LYS A 50 8.02 -16.11 -0.15
C LYS A 50 9.53 -16.12 0.10
N HIS A 51 10.14 -14.95 0.22
CA HIS A 51 11.57 -14.78 0.51
C HIS A 51 11.90 -14.62 1.99
N HIS A 52 10.90 -14.66 2.88
CA HIS A 52 11.04 -14.44 4.32
C HIS A 52 11.65 -13.07 4.70
N GLU A 53 11.43 -12.06 3.88
CA GLU A 53 11.97 -10.70 4.07
C GLU A 53 11.01 -9.82 4.90
N GLN A 54 10.86 -10.13 6.20
CA GLN A 54 9.87 -9.46 7.07
C GLN A 54 10.05 -7.95 7.15
N SER A 55 11.28 -7.44 7.22
CA SER A 55 11.51 -5.98 7.28
C SER A 55 10.95 -5.26 6.05
N LEU A 56 11.04 -5.88 4.87
CA LEU A 56 10.52 -5.30 3.64
C LEU A 56 8.99 -5.39 3.54
N ILE A 57 8.39 -6.40 4.18
CA ILE A 57 6.93 -6.47 4.36
C ILE A 57 6.45 -5.30 5.23
N ASP A 58 7.14 -5.07 6.36
CA ASP A 58 6.78 -4.00 7.29
C ASP A 58 6.95 -2.61 6.65
N ASP A 59 8.06 -2.40 5.90
CA ASP A 59 8.31 -1.17 5.15
C ASP A 59 7.23 -0.94 4.07
N ALA A 60 6.82 -2.00 3.35
CA ALA A 60 5.80 -1.91 2.31
C ALA A 60 4.40 -1.63 2.88
N PHE A 61 4.04 -2.21 4.03
CA PHE A 61 2.80 -1.85 4.72
C PHE A 61 2.83 -0.42 5.22
N THR A 62 3.96 0.02 5.79
CA THR A 62 4.13 1.42 6.24
C THR A 62 3.88 2.38 5.09
N LEU A 63 4.46 2.12 3.92
CA LEU A 63 4.22 2.90 2.71
C LEU A 63 2.72 2.92 2.34
N LEU A 64 2.07 1.75 2.28
CA LEU A 64 0.67 1.63 1.90
C LEU A 64 -0.27 2.42 2.83
N PHE A 65 -0.09 2.31 4.15
CA PHE A 65 -0.94 2.99 5.13
C PHE A 65 -0.69 4.50 5.19
N HIS A 66 0.58 4.95 5.07
CA HIS A 66 0.91 6.38 5.03
C HIS A 66 0.21 7.07 3.84
N HIS A 67 0.06 6.36 2.73
CA HIS A 67 -0.63 6.86 1.53
C HIS A 67 -2.11 6.45 1.44
N THR A 68 -2.74 6.11 2.56
CA THR A 68 -4.19 5.87 2.63
C THR A 68 -4.80 6.97 3.48
N GLY A 69 -5.44 7.99 2.89
CA GLY A 69 -5.85 9.19 3.63
C GLY A 69 -7.26 9.70 3.35
N CYS A 70 -7.98 9.07 2.42
CA CYS A 70 -9.33 9.44 2.05
C CYS A 70 -10.22 8.20 1.83
N HIS A 71 -11.51 8.44 1.58
CA HIS A 71 -12.48 7.38 1.35
C HIS A 71 -12.11 6.49 0.15
N ILE A 72 -11.70 7.11 -0.97
CA ILE A 72 -11.26 6.39 -2.17
C ILE A 72 -10.07 5.47 -1.86
N ASP A 73 -9.12 5.94 -1.05
CA ASP A 73 -7.99 5.11 -0.66
C ASP A 73 -8.40 3.89 0.17
N CYS A 74 -9.39 4.05 1.06
CA CYS A 74 -9.94 2.95 1.84
C CYS A 74 -10.67 1.93 0.96
N GLU A 75 -11.48 2.38 0.00
CA GLU A 75 -12.13 1.49 -0.97
C GLU A 75 -11.10 0.69 -1.77
N ILE A 76 -10.07 1.36 -2.28
CA ILE A 76 -8.96 0.70 -2.97
C ILE A 76 -8.28 -0.32 -2.05
N LEU A 77 -8.01 0.05 -0.79
CA LEU A 77 -7.35 -0.83 0.18
C LEU A 77 -8.18 -2.11 0.42
N ASP A 78 -9.48 -1.98 0.65
CA ASP A 78 -10.39 -3.11 0.87
C ASP A 78 -10.39 -4.08 -0.33
N GLU A 79 -10.36 -3.55 -1.55
CA GLU A 79 -10.33 -4.36 -2.76
C GLU A 79 -9.03 -5.13 -2.96
N ILE A 80 -7.89 -4.59 -2.53
CA ILE A 80 -6.56 -5.14 -2.85
C ILE A 80 -5.97 -6.00 -1.73
N MET A 81 -6.47 -5.88 -0.49
CA MET A 81 -5.88 -6.52 0.68
C MET A 81 -6.29 -7.98 0.90
N SER A 82 -7.33 -8.46 0.21
CA SER A 82 -7.80 -9.85 0.35
C SER A 82 -6.68 -10.90 0.30
N PRO A 83 -5.73 -10.87 -0.67
CA PRO A 83 -4.68 -11.88 -0.76
C PRO A 83 -3.70 -11.91 0.42
N VAL A 84 -3.41 -10.75 1.04
CA VAL A 84 -2.48 -10.68 2.18
C VAL A 84 -3.16 -11.11 3.49
N ILE A 85 -4.47 -10.89 3.59
CA ILE A 85 -5.30 -11.38 4.70
C ILE A 85 -5.44 -12.90 4.62
N GLU A 86 -5.79 -13.43 3.44
CA GLU A 86 -5.94 -14.87 3.20
C GLU A 86 -4.65 -15.66 3.51
N GLN A 87 -3.49 -15.05 3.27
CA GLN A 87 -2.19 -15.66 3.58
C GLN A 87 -1.71 -15.42 5.02
N ASN A 88 -2.56 -14.84 5.88
CA ASN A 88 -2.25 -14.50 7.28
C ASN A 88 -0.97 -13.66 7.41
N ILE A 89 -0.72 -12.75 6.46
CA ILE A 89 0.42 -11.83 6.52
C ILE A 89 0.08 -10.66 7.46
N ILE A 90 -1.17 -10.23 7.46
CA ILE A 90 -1.72 -9.19 8.35
C ILE A 90 -3.16 -9.55 8.71
N THR A 91 -3.61 -9.15 9.90
CA THR A 91 -5.00 -9.35 10.36
C THR A 91 -5.83 -8.09 10.11
N LEU A 92 -7.16 -8.25 10.05
CA LEU A 92 -8.09 -7.12 9.95
C LEU A 92 -7.92 -6.13 11.12
N GLU A 93 -7.66 -6.63 12.33
CA GLU A 93 -7.40 -5.80 13.52
C GLU A 93 -6.14 -4.94 13.34
N LEU A 94 -5.07 -5.51 12.78
CA LEU A 94 -3.85 -4.76 12.50
C LEU A 94 -4.04 -3.75 11.37
N ILE A 95 -4.88 -4.04 10.37
CA ILE A 95 -5.24 -3.07 9.33
C ILE A 95 -5.95 -1.87 9.96
N ASP A 96 -7.01 -2.11 10.74
CA ASP A 96 -7.77 -1.05 11.43
C ASP A 96 -6.88 -0.22 12.37
N LYS A 97 -6.00 -0.88 13.13
CA LYS A 97 -5.02 -0.20 13.98
C LYS A 97 -4.08 0.70 13.15
N ASN A 98 -3.53 0.21 12.05
CA ASN A 98 -2.64 1.01 11.20
C ASN A 98 -3.36 2.18 10.53
N LEU A 99 -4.63 2.02 10.15
CA LEU A 99 -5.44 3.12 9.62
C LEU A 99 -5.68 4.23 10.66
N LYS A 100 -5.78 3.87 11.94
CA LYS A 100 -5.98 4.81 13.05
C LYS A 100 -4.69 5.47 13.54
N GLU A 101 -3.56 4.76 13.50
CA GLU A 101 -2.31 5.21 14.13
C GLU A 101 -1.27 5.71 13.12
N ASN A 102 -1.22 5.12 11.92
CA ASN A 102 -0.10 5.29 10.97
C ASN A 102 -0.52 5.83 9.60
N SER A 103 -1.76 6.29 9.49
CA SER A 103 -2.37 6.76 8.24
C SER A 103 -2.92 8.17 8.45
N PRO A 104 -2.96 9.02 7.39
CA PRO A 104 -3.67 10.29 7.44
C PRO A 104 -5.16 10.17 7.79
N MET A 105 -5.74 8.96 7.73
CA MET A 105 -7.10 8.67 8.20
C MET A 105 -7.29 8.87 9.69
N ALA A 106 -6.22 8.84 10.50
CA ALA A 106 -6.24 9.10 11.94
C ALA A 106 -6.99 10.39 12.31
N ARG A 107 -6.99 11.40 11.43
CA ARG A 107 -7.70 12.67 11.64
C ARG A 107 -9.24 12.55 11.68
N TRP A 108 -9.79 11.42 11.25
CA TRP A 108 -11.22 11.17 11.14
C TRP A 108 -11.75 10.23 12.23
N PHE A 109 -10.89 9.72 13.11
CA PHE A 109 -11.23 8.88 14.26
C PHE A 109 -11.14 9.68 15.57
#